data_AF-A0A350T3S1-F1
#
_entry.id   AF-A0A350T3S1-F1
#
_cell.length_a   1.000
_cell.length_b   1.000
_cell.length_c   1.000
_cell.angle_alpha   90.00
_cell.angle_beta   90.00
_cell.angle_gamma   90.00
#
_symmetry.space_group_name_H-M   'P 1'
#
loop_
_entity.id
_entity.type
_entity.pdbx_description
1 polymer ?
#
loop_
_entity_poly.entity_id
_entity_poly.type
_entity_poly.pdbx_seq_one_letter_code
_entity_poly.pdbx_strand_id
1 'polypeptide(L)'
;MLLVGVCWTVSWTHARPYSDYTFFPLWLGYILIVDSIVEWRTGTSPIARSGWRVAWLFVLSVPLWWVFELLNRLVGNWVYHLPRDYGRMTRFLLSSVAFSTVMPAVLTTAELVRSFRLDWLRALPGMPMSRGWLAGYHLAGWLMVLATALWPGYAFPLVWLALVFIIDPIGTALGADSVGRHLARRDWSIVLNLGLGTLLCGFFWEMWNIRAMPKWTYDIPHVGWLHIFEMPILGYGGYLPFGLEVYAFYALGRWVLTRAGVDRFPLAQVAATPGFDQPETRLL
;
A
#
# COMPACT_ATOMS: atom_id res chain seq x y z
N MET A 1 -6.46 -3.48 -20.63
CA MET A 1 -7.86 -3.97 -20.55
C MET A 1 -7.99 -5.46 -20.82
N LEU A 2 -7.43 -5.99 -21.94
CA LEU A 2 -7.50 -7.42 -22.27
C LEU A 2 -7.02 -8.34 -21.13
N LEU A 3 -5.86 -8.04 -20.54
CA LEU A 3 -5.28 -8.84 -19.46
C LEU A 3 -6.22 -8.98 -18.25
N VAL A 4 -6.81 -7.86 -17.80
CA VAL A 4 -7.79 -7.86 -16.71
C VAL A 4 -9.02 -8.66 -17.09
N GLY A 5 -9.61 -8.41 -18.27
CA GLY A 5 -10.80 -9.11 -18.74
C GLY A 5 -10.60 -10.62 -18.79
N VAL A 6 -9.53 -11.08 -19.43
CA VAL A 6 -9.21 -12.51 -19.55
C VAL A 6 -8.93 -13.13 -18.18
N CYS A 7 -8.04 -12.57 -17.38
CA CYS A 7 -7.68 -13.15 -16.08
C CYS A 7 -8.84 -13.15 -15.10
N TRP A 8 -9.68 -12.10 -15.12
CA TRP A 8 -10.91 -12.06 -14.33
C TRP A 8 -11.86 -13.17 -14.78
N THR A 9 -12.19 -13.27 -16.07
CA THR A 9 -13.08 -14.32 -16.58
C THR A 9 -12.57 -15.71 -16.23
N VAL A 10 -11.28 -15.99 -16.47
CA VAL A 10 -10.65 -17.28 -16.12
C VAL A 10 -10.74 -17.56 -14.62
N SER A 11 -10.51 -16.55 -13.78
CA SER A 11 -10.60 -16.67 -12.31
C SER A 11 -12.01 -17.05 -11.86
N TRP A 12 -13.03 -16.31 -12.31
CA TRP A 12 -14.41 -16.46 -11.83
C TRP A 12 -15.17 -17.61 -12.49
N THR A 13 -14.69 -18.12 -13.61
CA THR A 13 -15.23 -19.35 -14.24
C THR A 13 -14.55 -20.62 -13.71
N HIS A 14 -13.56 -20.48 -12.82
CA HIS A 14 -12.78 -21.59 -12.27
C HIS A 14 -12.18 -22.50 -13.36
N ALA A 15 -11.71 -21.92 -14.47
CA ALA A 15 -11.07 -22.64 -15.55
C ALA A 15 -9.67 -23.15 -15.13
N ARG A 16 -9.66 -24.25 -14.39
CA ARG A 16 -8.45 -24.87 -13.83
C ARG A 16 -7.61 -25.57 -14.92
N PRO A 17 -6.27 -25.58 -14.78
CA PRO A 17 -5.49 -25.05 -13.65
C PRO A 17 -5.20 -23.55 -13.74
N TYR A 18 -5.59 -22.88 -14.82
CA TYR A 18 -5.22 -21.48 -15.08
C TYR A 18 -5.75 -20.50 -14.04
N SER A 19 -6.97 -20.73 -13.55
CA SER A 19 -7.60 -19.93 -12.48
C SER A 19 -6.73 -19.79 -11.24
N ASP A 20 -5.87 -20.78 -10.95
CA ASP A 20 -5.03 -20.81 -9.75
C ASP A 20 -3.89 -19.77 -9.80
N TYR A 21 -3.61 -19.21 -10.98
CA TYR A 21 -2.47 -18.34 -11.26
C TYR A 21 -2.87 -16.96 -11.78
N THR A 22 -4.16 -16.62 -11.79
CA THR A 22 -4.67 -15.38 -12.38
C THR A 22 -4.42 -14.13 -11.53
N PHE A 23 -4.16 -14.27 -10.23
CA PHE A 23 -4.06 -13.13 -9.32
C PHE A 23 -3.00 -12.11 -9.75
N PHE A 24 -1.76 -12.57 -9.99
CA PHE A 24 -0.68 -11.69 -10.43
C PHE A 24 -0.95 -11.01 -11.78
N PRO A 25 -1.26 -11.72 -12.88
CA PRO A 25 -1.51 -11.08 -14.16
C PRO A 25 -2.75 -10.17 -14.13
N LEU A 26 -3.77 -10.49 -13.32
CA LEU A 26 -4.93 -9.63 -13.10
C LEU A 26 -4.52 -8.28 -12.50
N TRP A 27 -3.75 -8.30 -11.41
CA TRP A 27 -3.25 -7.08 -10.76
C TRP A 27 -2.23 -6.33 -11.60
N LEU A 28 -1.36 -7.03 -12.34
CA LEU A 28 -0.48 -6.39 -13.32
C LEU A 28 -1.30 -5.63 -14.37
N GLY A 29 -2.37 -6.24 -14.88
CA GLY A 29 -3.30 -5.60 -15.81
C GLY A 29 -3.97 -4.37 -15.20
N TYR A 30 -4.37 -4.43 -13.93
CA TYR A 30 -4.91 -3.28 -13.21
C TYR A 30 -3.89 -2.15 -13.10
N ILE A 31 -2.68 -2.44 -12.65
CA ILE A 31 -1.59 -1.46 -12.51
C ILE A 31 -1.33 -0.76 -13.84
N LEU A 32 -1.23 -1.51 -14.95
CA LEU A 32 -1.01 -0.94 -16.28
C LEU A 32 -2.16 -0.03 -16.74
N ILE A 33 -3.41 -0.40 -16.44
CA ILE A 33 -4.58 0.42 -16.78
C ILE A 33 -4.56 1.72 -15.96
N VAL A 34 -4.37 1.63 -14.65
CA VAL A 34 -4.35 2.80 -13.77
C VAL A 34 -3.18 3.72 -14.14
N ASP A 35 -1.99 3.17 -14.39
CA ASP A 35 -0.82 3.93 -14.85
C ASP A 35 -1.09 4.67 -16.16
N SER A 36 -1.72 4.01 -17.14
CA SER A 36 -2.12 4.65 -18.41
C SER A 36 -3.14 5.77 -18.21
N ILE A 37 -4.10 5.61 -17.28
CA ILE A 37 -5.06 6.67 -16.94
C ILE A 37 -4.35 7.85 -16.26
N VAL A 38 -3.38 7.58 -15.37
CA VAL A 38 -2.56 8.62 -14.74
C VAL A 38 -1.76 9.38 -15.80
N GLU A 39 -1.14 8.67 -16.75
CA GLU A 39 -0.41 9.27 -17.87
C GLU A 39 -1.32 10.15 -18.72
N TRP A 40 -2.49 9.65 -19.09
CA TRP A 40 -3.48 10.42 -19.85
C TRP A 40 -3.94 11.68 -19.11
N ARG A 41 -4.15 11.61 -17.79
CA ARG A 41 -4.65 12.74 -16.99
C ARG A 41 -3.59 13.77 -16.62
N THR A 42 -2.33 13.34 -16.46
CA THR A 42 -1.29 14.19 -15.87
C THR A 42 -0.09 14.41 -16.78
N GLY A 43 -0.07 13.78 -17.97
CA GLY A 43 1.05 13.82 -18.91
C GLY A 43 2.27 12.98 -18.47
N THR A 44 2.14 12.22 -17.37
CA THR A 44 3.22 11.40 -16.82
C THR A 44 2.65 10.30 -15.92
N SER A 45 3.41 9.25 -15.64
CA SER A 45 3.01 8.15 -14.75
C SER A 45 4.23 7.50 -14.10
N PRO A 46 4.07 6.66 -13.07
CA PRO A 46 5.17 5.86 -12.54
C PRO A 46 6.00 5.15 -13.62
N ILE A 47 5.35 4.49 -14.58
CA ILE A 47 6.03 3.77 -15.67
C ILE A 47 6.67 4.74 -16.64
N ALA A 48 5.98 5.79 -17.09
CA ALA A 48 6.55 6.77 -18.01
C ALA A 48 7.79 7.48 -17.43
N ARG A 49 7.80 7.76 -16.12
CA ARG A 49 8.95 8.41 -15.43
C ARG A 49 10.11 7.46 -15.18
N SER A 50 9.82 6.19 -14.85
CA SER A 50 10.81 5.29 -14.25
C SER A 50 11.23 4.14 -15.18
N GLY A 51 10.46 3.89 -16.24
CA GLY A 51 10.62 2.76 -17.15
C GLY A 51 10.59 1.43 -16.40
N TRP A 52 11.49 0.52 -16.76
CA TRP A 52 11.62 -0.80 -16.12
C TRP A 52 11.87 -0.75 -14.61
N ARG A 53 12.37 0.37 -14.09
CA ARG A 53 12.71 0.51 -12.67
C ARG A 53 11.50 0.46 -11.76
N VAL A 54 10.28 0.62 -12.31
CA VAL A 54 9.01 0.34 -11.60
C VAL A 54 8.98 -1.08 -11.01
N ALA A 55 9.75 -2.02 -11.57
CA ALA A 55 9.95 -3.37 -11.03
C ALA A 55 10.43 -3.37 -9.57
N TRP A 56 11.13 -2.33 -9.12
CA TRP A 56 11.52 -2.23 -7.72
C TRP A 56 10.35 -2.07 -6.76
N LEU A 57 9.22 -1.49 -7.19
CA LEU A 57 8.01 -1.47 -6.38
C LEU A 57 7.51 -2.90 -6.13
N PHE A 58 7.59 -3.77 -7.14
CA PHE A 58 7.23 -5.17 -7.00
C PHE A 58 8.17 -5.90 -6.04
N VAL A 59 9.47 -5.66 -6.15
CA VAL A 59 10.48 -6.25 -5.26
C VAL A 59 10.29 -5.81 -3.81
N LEU A 60 10.07 -4.52 -3.54
CA LEU A 60 9.86 -4.01 -2.18
C LEU A 60 8.51 -4.44 -1.59
N SER A 61 7.52 -4.70 -2.42
CA SER A 61 6.20 -5.17 -1.98
C SER A 61 6.24 -6.54 -1.33
N VAL A 62 7.14 -7.43 -1.77
CA VAL A 62 7.28 -8.79 -1.22
C VAL A 62 7.62 -8.79 0.27
N PRO A 63 8.75 -8.21 0.74
CA PRO A 63 9.07 -8.19 2.15
C PRO A 63 8.05 -7.40 2.97
N LEU A 64 7.45 -6.33 2.42
CA LEU A 64 6.38 -5.60 3.08
C LEU A 64 5.23 -6.52 3.48
N TRP A 65 4.66 -7.28 2.53
CA TRP A 65 3.52 -8.14 2.86
C TRP A 65 3.91 -9.33 3.74
N TRP A 66 5.14 -9.86 3.62
CA TRP A 66 5.62 -10.90 4.54
C TRP A 66 5.69 -10.41 6.00
N VAL A 67 5.85 -9.11 6.26
CA VAL A 67 5.69 -8.56 7.62
C VAL A 67 4.24 -8.68 8.09
N PHE A 68 3.25 -8.41 7.23
CA PHE A 68 1.84 -8.63 7.59
C PHE A 68 1.53 -10.11 7.80
N GLU A 69 2.10 -11.02 7.02
CA GLU A 69 1.97 -12.46 7.27
C GLU A 69 2.55 -12.87 8.62
N LEU A 70 3.62 -12.22 9.10
CA LEU A 70 4.14 -12.42 10.45
C LEU A 70 3.18 -11.87 11.52
N LEU A 71 2.65 -10.66 11.31
CA LEU A 71 1.66 -10.05 12.21
C LEU A 71 0.37 -10.86 12.26
N ASN A 72 -0.04 -11.47 11.15
CA ASN A 72 -1.20 -12.34 11.07
C ASN A 72 -1.05 -13.61 11.91
N ARG A 73 0.18 -14.07 12.18
CA ARG A 73 0.38 -15.18 13.13
C ARG A 73 -0.02 -14.81 14.56
N LEU A 74 -0.06 -13.52 14.89
CA LEU A 74 -0.51 -13.02 16.19
C LEU A 74 -2.03 -12.88 16.23
N VAL A 75 -2.64 -12.36 15.16
CA VAL A 75 -4.07 -11.99 15.15
C VAL A 75 -4.99 -13.03 14.52
N GLY A 76 -4.51 -13.81 13.54
CA GLY A 76 -5.30 -14.83 12.84
C GLY A 76 -6.41 -14.28 11.94
N ASN A 77 -6.37 -12.99 11.59
CA ASN A 77 -7.49 -12.28 10.96
C ASN A 77 -7.79 -12.69 9.52
N TRP A 78 -6.82 -13.24 8.79
CA TRP A 78 -7.04 -13.74 7.43
C TRP A 78 -6.46 -15.13 7.23
N VAL A 79 -7.19 -15.97 6.49
CA VAL A 79 -6.84 -17.36 6.21
C VAL A 79 -6.90 -17.62 4.71
N TYR A 80 -5.85 -18.22 4.16
CA TYR A 80 -5.78 -18.57 2.74
C TYR A 80 -6.36 -19.97 2.47
N HIS A 81 -7.22 -20.04 1.46
CA HIS A 81 -7.78 -21.26 0.90
C HIS A 81 -7.07 -21.57 -0.42
N LEU A 82 -6.50 -22.77 -0.51
CA LEU A 82 -5.71 -23.19 -1.66
C LEU A 82 -6.46 -24.31 -2.42
N PRO A 83 -6.39 -24.34 -3.76
CA PRO A 83 -7.04 -25.38 -4.57
C PRO A 83 -6.47 -26.79 -4.35
N ARG A 84 -5.26 -26.86 -3.78
CA ARG A 84 -4.49 -28.07 -3.48
C ARG A 84 -3.37 -27.74 -2.49
N ASP A 85 -2.81 -28.79 -1.89
CA ASP A 85 -1.64 -28.64 -1.04
C ASP A 85 -0.39 -28.32 -1.84
N TYR A 86 0.03 -27.05 -1.74
CA TYR A 86 1.34 -26.63 -2.22
C TYR A 86 2.40 -26.93 -1.16
N GLY A 87 3.52 -27.53 -1.59
CA GLY A 87 4.72 -27.64 -0.77
C GLY A 87 5.21 -26.25 -0.31
N ARG A 88 5.94 -26.21 0.81
CA ARG A 88 6.32 -24.97 1.49
C ARG A 88 7.01 -23.96 0.56
N MET A 89 7.94 -24.42 -0.27
CA MET A 89 8.67 -23.56 -1.21
C MET A 89 7.75 -23.02 -2.31
N THR A 90 6.94 -23.87 -2.93
CA THR A 90 5.99 -23.46 -3.96
C THR A 90 4.99 -22.43 -3.42
N ARG A 91 4.48 -22.66 -2.21
CA ARG A 91 3.60 -21.69 -1.52
C ARG A 91 4.30 -20.36 -1.31
N PHE A 92 5.53 -20.39 -0.76
CA PHE A 92 6.32 -19.18 -0.54
C PHE A 92 6.54 -18.38 -1.83
N LEU A 93 6.90 -19.04 -2.93
CA LEU A 93 7.14 -18.39 -4.21
C LEU A 93 5.85 -17.82 -4.82
N LEU A 94 4.76 -18.61 -4.86
CA LEU A 94 3.47 -18.15 -5.40
C LEU A 94 2.88 -17.00 -4.57
N SER A 95 2.94 -17.09 -3.24
CA SER A 95 2.55 -16.01 -2.34
C SER A 95 3.41 -14.77 -2.58
N SER A 96 4.74 -14.90 -2.70
CA SER A 96 5.62 -13.76 -2.98
C SER A 96 5.30 -13.09 -4.32
N VAL A 97 4.97 -13.87 -5.35
CA VAL A 97 4.52 -13.33 -6.63
C VAL A 97 3.21 -12.56 -6.46
N ALA A 98 2.23 -13.09 -5.74
CA ALA A 98 0.98 -12.37 -5.45
C ALA A 98 1.23 -11.09 -4.63
N PHE A 99 2.03 -11.17 -3.57
CA PHE A 99 2.38 -10.07 -2.68
C PHE A 99 3.16 -8.96 -3.38
N SER A 100 3.87 -9.28 -4.46
CA SER A 100 4.63 -8.31 -5.24
C SER A 100 3.75 -7.20 -5.85
N THR A 101 2.44 -7.39 -5.99
CA THR A 101 1.57 -6.41 -6.66
C THR A 101 1.00 -5.35 -5.74
N VAL A 102 1.12 -5.49 -4.42
CA VAL A 102 0.46 -4.63 -3.43
C VAL A 102 0.96 -3.19 -3.52
N MET A 103 2.26 -2.98 -3.37
CA MET A 103 2.87 -1.64 -3.42
C MET A 103 2.66 -0.92 -4.76
N PRO A 104 2.95 -1.53 -5.94
CA PRO A 104 2.72 -0.83 -7.20
C PRO A 104 1.23 -0.52 -7.44
N ALA A 105 0.30 -1.38 -7.04
CA ALA A 105 -1.13 -1.10 -7.14
C ALA A 105 -1.55 0.10 -6.28
N VAL A 106 -1.17 0.10 -5.01
CA VAL A 106 -1.51 1.17 -4.06
C VAL A 106 -0.93 2.50 -4.50
N LEU A 107 0.38 2.56 -4.78
CA LEU A 107 1.05 3.82 -5.09
C LEU A 107 0.55 4.41 -6.43
N THR A 108 0.36 3.58 -7.46
CA THR A 108 -0.15 4.05 -8.76
C THR A 108 -1.61 4.54 -8.63
N THR A 109 -2.44 3.84 -7.85
CA THR A 109 -3.83 4.25 -7.61
C THR A 109 -3.91 5.53 -6.77
N ALA A 110 -2.98 5.72 -5.82
CA ALA A 110 -2.89 6.96 -5.08
C ALA A 110 -2.49 8.15 -5.98
N GLU A 111 -1.63 7.96 -6.99
CA GLU A 111 -1.39 9.00 -8.01
C GLU A 111 -2.62 9.31 -8.85
N LEU A 112 -3.42 8.28 -9.18
CA LEU A 112 -4.70 8.47 -9.86
C LEU A 112 -5.64 9.32 -9.01
N VAL A 113 -5.80 9.01 -7.73
CA VAL A 113 -6.60 9.83 -6.80
C VAL A 113 -6.08 11.27 -6.77
N ARG A 114 -4.76 11.46 -6.66
CA ARG A 114 -4.14 12.79 -6.68
C ARG A 114 -4.48 13.58 -7.95
N SER A 115 -4.60 12.91 -9.10
CA SER A 115 -4.95 13.56 -10.38
C SER A 115 -6.35 14.21 -10.38
N PHE A 116 -7.19 13.95 -9.38
CA PHE A 116 -8.48 14.62 -9.18
C PHE A 116 -8.38 15.89 -8.30
N ARG A 117 -7.19 16.21 -7.77
CA ARG A 117 -6.90 17.45 -7.02
C ARG A 117 -7.87 17.71 -5.87
N LEU A 118 -8.05 16.71 -5.01
CA LEU A 118 -8.88 16.79 -3.81
C LEU A 118 -8.15 17.62 -2.71
N ASP A 119 -8.02 18.93 -2.91
CA ASP A 119 -7.10 19.81 -2.15
C ASP A 119 -7.64 20.33 -0.80
N TRP A 120 -8.78 19.84 -0.32
CA TRP A 120 -9.45 20.36 0.88
C TRP A 120 -8.72 20.06 2.20
N LEU A 121 -7.78 19.11 2.22
CA LEU A 121 -7.04 18.72 3.43
C LEU A 121 -5.75 19.50 3.68
N ARG A 122 -5.32 20.37 2.75
CA ARG A 122 -4.10 21.20 2.92
C ARG A 122 -4.22 22.25 4.02
N ALA A 123 -5.41 22.45 4.57
CA ALA A 123 -5.70 23.46 5.59
C ALA A 123 -5.23 23.06 7.01
N LEU A 124 -4.74 21.84 7.22
CA LEU A 124 -4.32 21.37 8.54
C LEU A 124 -2.91 21.88 8.92
N PRO A 125 -2.66 22.15 10.22
CA PRO A 125 -1.35 22.59 10.68
C PRO A 125 -0.28 21.52 10.46
N GLY A 126 0.96 21.98 10.31
CA GLY A 126 2.10 21.08 10.11
C GLY A 126 2.46 20.36 11.40
N MET A 127 2.94 19.12 11.29
CA MET A 127 3.42 18.39 12.46
C MET A 127 4.87 18.79 12.81
N PRO A 128 5.23 18.88 14.10
CA PRO A 128 6.53 19.42 14.53
C PRO A 128 7.73 18.54 14.13
N MET A 129 7.55 17.22 14.01
CA MET A 129 8.57 16.25 13.59
C MET A 129 9.96 16.43 14.23
N SER A 130 9.98 16.89 15.49
CA SER A 130 11.20 17.04 16.29
C SER A 130 11.76 15.66 16.69
N ARG A 131 13.03 15.59 17.10
CA ARG A 131 13.65 14.31 17.53
C ARG A 131 12.85 13.60 18.64
N GLY A 132 12.34 14.34 19.62
CA GLY A 132 11.49 13.80 20.68
C GLY A 132 10.15 13.30 20.14
N TRP A 133 9.56 14.01 19.19
CA TRP A 133 8.33 13.59 18.53
C TRP A 133 8.52 12.30 17.73
N LEU A 134 9.60 12.20 16.94
CA LEU A 134 9.93 11.01 16.17
C LEU A 134 10.22 9.79 17.07
N ALA A 135 10.91 9.99 18.20
CA ALA A 135 11.15 8.93 19.17
C ALA A 135 9.85 8.43 19.82
N GLY A 136 8.97 9.34 20.24
CA GLY A 136 7.64 8.98 20.77
C GLY A 136 6.76 8.29 19.73
N TYR A 137 6.78 8.78 18.50
CA TYR A 137 6.07 8.20 17.36
C TYR A 137 6.53 6.76 17.08
N HIS A 138 7.84 6.53 17.08
CA HIS A 138 8.45 5.21 16.93
C HIS A 138 8.12 4.26 18.08
N LEU A 139 8.21 4.74 19.33
CA LEU A 139 7.87 3.96 20.51
C LEU A 139 6.40 3.53 20.49
N ALA A 140 5.49 4.45 20.13
CA ALA A 140 4.07 4.15 20.02
C ALA A 140 3.78 3.00 19.04
N GLY A 141 4.51 2.92 17.91
CA GLY A 141 4.38 1.80 16.96
C GLY A 141 4.75 0.45 17.58
N TRP A 142 5.82 0.38 18.37
CA TRP A 142 6.18 -0.85 19.08
C TRP A 142 5.19 -1.20 20.20
N LEU A 143 4.66 -0.20 20.90
CA LEU A 143 3.59 -0.40 21.88
C LEU A 143 2.31 -0.93 21.23
N MET A 144 1.99 -0.50 20.00
CA MET A 144 0.89 -1.04 19.20
C MET A 144 1.10 -2.54 18.90
N VAL A 145 2.30 -2.92 18.41
CA VAL A 145 2.63 -4.33 18.16
C VAL A 145 2.55 -5.16 19.45
N LEU A 146 3.08 -4.64 20.56
CA LEU A 146 3.00 -5.30 21.86
C LEU A 146 1.53 -5.47 22.31
N ALA A 147 0.70 -4.44 22.17
CA ALA A 147 -0.71 -4.51 22.50
C ALA A 147 -1.44 -5.54 21.63
N THR A 148 -1.16 -5.61 20.33
CA THR A 148 -1.68 -6.65 19.43
C THR A 148 -1.26 -8.04 19.88
N ALA A 149 -0.02 -8.24 20.30
CA ALA A 149 0.47 -9.54 20.78
C ALA A 149 -0.18 -9.97 22.11
N LEU A 150 -0.42 -9.03 23.02
CA LEU A 150 -1.03 -9.29 24.33
C LEU A 150 -2.55 -9.46 24.25
N TRP A 151 -3.23 -8.74 23.35
CA TRP A 151 -4.69 -8.72 23.21
C TRP A 151 -5.13 -8.83 21.75
N PRO A 152 -4.82 -9.93 21.04
CA PRO A 152 -5.09 -10.04 19.60
C PRO A 152 -6.58 -9.91 19.25
N GLY A 153 -7.48 -10.36 20.12
CA GLY A 153 -8.94 -10.25 19.90
C GLY A 153 -9.48 -8.81 19.85
N TYR A 154 -8.75 -7.83 20.40
CA TYR A 154 -9.21 -6.43 20.50
C TYR A 154 -8.25 -5.44 19.83
N ALA A 155 -6.95 -5.67 19.95
CA ALA A 155 -5.89 -4.80 19.45
C ALA A 155 -5.43 -5.15 18.02
N PHE A 156 -6.10 -6.09 17.34
CA PHE A 156 -5.80 -6.39 15.93
C PHE A 156 -5.89 -5.18 14.98
N PRO A 157 -6.76 -4.16 15.17
CA PRO A 157 -6.82 -3.04 14.22
C PRO A 157 -5.51 -2.25 14.17
N LEU A 158 -4.71 -2.31 15.25
CA LEU A 158 -3.43 -1.61 15.34
C LEU A 158 -2.38 -2.14 14.36
N VAL A 159 -2.52 -3.37 13.85
CA VAL A 159 -1.65 -3.92 12.80
C VAL A 159 -1.64 -3.05 11.55
N TRP A 160 -2.76 -2.41 11.23
CA TRP A 160 -2.92 -1.56 10.05
C TRP A 160 -2.42 -0.11 10.26
N LEU A 161 -1.87 0.19 11.45
CA LEU A 161 -1.26 1.47 11.83
C LEU A 161 0.18 1.33 12.33
N ALA A 162 0.56 0.19 12.88
CA ALA A 162 1.83 0.01 13.57
C ALA A 162 3.04 0.27 12.66
N LEU A 163 3.03 -0.17 11.40
CA LEU A 163 4.23 -0.07 10.57
C LEU A 163 4.51 1.36 10.14
N VAL A 164 3.50 2.21 9.91
CA VAL A 164 3.77 3.63 9.64
C VAL A 164 4.39 4.29 10.88
N PHE A 165 3.91 3.98 12.08
CA PHE A 165 4.50 4.48 13.33
C PHE A 165 5.93 3.97 13.55
N ILE A 166 6.27 2.76 13.12
CA ILE A 166 7.62 2.19 13.26
C ILE A 166 8.57 2.74 12.19
N ILE A 167 8.16 2.75 10.92
CA ILE A 167 9.06 2.96 9.77
C ILE A 167 9.18 4.43 9.40
N ASP A 168 8.07 5.16 9.40
CA ASP A 168 8.04 6.55 8.95
C ASP A 168 8.94 7.51 9.76
N PRO A 169 9.04 7.41 11.11
CA PRO A 169 9.95 8.25 11.86
C PRO A 169 11.42 8.03 11.48
N ILE A 170 11.80 6.78 11.16
CA ILE A 170 13.16 6.43 10.72
C ILE A 170 13.43 7.10 9.37
N GLY A 171 12.52 6.93 8.40
CA GLY A 171 12.62 7.60 7.10
C GLY A 171 12.71 9.12 7.23
N THR A 172 11.87 9.70 8.09
CA THR A 172 11.85 11.15 8.38
C THR A 172 13.18 11.63 8.94
N ALA A 173 13.74 10.93 9.92
CA ALA A 173 15.03 11.25 10.53
C ALA A 173 16.21 11.13 9.54
N LEU A 174 16.14 10.16 8.61
CA LEU A 174 17.14 9.95 7.56
C LEU A 174 16.99 10.92 6.37
N GLY A 175 15.93 11.73 6.34
CA GLY A 175 15.63 12.64 5.24
C GLY A 175 15.06 11.96 4.00
N ALA A 176 14.55 10.73 4.12
CA ALA A 176 13.74 10.07 3.08
C ALA A 176 12.46 10.87 2.82
N ASP A 177 11.84 10.71 1.66
CA ASP A 177 10.59 11.37 1.26
C ASP A 177 9.36 10.78 2.00
N SER A 178 9.38 10.82 3.33
CA SER A 178 8.45 10.14 4.26
C SER A 178 7.14 10.89 4.47
N VAL A 179 6.11 10.19 4.99
CA VAL A 179 4.82 10.79 5.38
C VAL A 179 5.06 11.94 6.36
N GLY A 180 5.88 11.74 7.38
CA GLY A 180 6.19 12.75 8.39
C GLY A 180 6.74 14.05 7.80
N ARG A 181 7.57 13.99 6.74
CA ARG A 181 8.07 15.19 6.06
C ARG A 181 7.00 15.94 5.27
N HIS A 182 6.08 15.21 4.63
CA HIS A 182 4.92 15.83 3.98
C HIS A 182 4.03 16.54 5.02
N LEU A 183 3.75 15.87 6.14
CA LEU A 183 2.97 16.45 7.24
C LEU A 183 3.68 17.66 7.88
N ALA A 184 5.00 17.64 8.04
CA ALA A 184 5.76 18.80 8.52
C ALA A 184 5.62 20.02 7.60
N ARG A 185 5.48 19.79 6.29
CA ARG A 185 5.25 20.82 5.26
C ARG A 185 3.78 21.19 5.08
N ARG A 186 2.88 20.72 5.96
CA ARG A 186 1.42 20.91 5.88
C ARG A 186 0.76 20.23 4.66
N ASP A 187 1.47 19.32 4.01
CA ASP A 187 0.90 18.56 2.89
C ASP A 187 0.23 17.28 3.42
N TRP A 188 -1.00 17.45 3.89
CA TRP A 188 -1.86 16.34 4.32
C TRP A 188 -2.53 15.60 3.17
N SER A 189 -2.37 16.07 1.92
CA SER A 189 -2.95 15.41 0.75
C SER A 189 -2.41 13.98 0.59
N ILE A 190 -1.19 13.72 1.06
CA ILE A 190 -0.59 12.38 1.07
C ILE A 190 -1.46 11.35 1.81
N VAL A 191 -2.06 11.74 2.94
CA VAL A 191 -2.90 10.86 3.76
C VAL A 191 -4.17 10.49 3.00
N LEU A 192 -4.80 11.47 2.36
CA LEU A 192 -6.02 11.27 1.57
C LEU A 192 -5.75 10.43 0.33
N ASN A 193 -4.73 10.78 -0.44
CA ASN A 193 -4.44 10.13 -1.71
C ASN A 193 -4.03 8.67 -1.50
N LEU A 194 -3.20 8.39 -0.48
CA LEU A 194 -2.86 7.02 -0.10
C LEU A 194 -4.06 6.28 0.47
N GLY A 195 -4.84 6.89 1.37
CA GLY A 195 -6.00 6.25 1.98
C GLY A 195 -7.08 5.89 0.96
N LEU A 196 -7.49 6.84 0.12
CA LEU A 196 -8.46 6.59 -0.95
C LEU A 196 -7.91 5.66 -2.02
N GLY A 197 -6.64 5.81 -2.42
CA GLY A 197 -6.01 4.93 -3.41
C GLY A 197 -5.97 3.48 -2.93
N THR A 198 -5.68 3.28 -1.64
CA THR A 198 -5.66 1.96 -1.01
C THR A 198 -7.07 1.42 -0.77
N LEU A 199 -8.05 2.28 -0.42
CA LEU A 199 -9.45 1.87 -0.30
C LEU A 199 -10.01 1.39 -1.65
N LEU A 200 -9.67 2.06 -2.75
CA LEU A 200 -10.01 1.61 -4.11
C LEU A 200 -9.36 0.26 -4.42
N CYS A 201 -8.08 0.07 -4.07
CA CYS A 201 -7.44 -1.25 -4.19
C CYS A 201 -8.13 -2.30 -3.32
N GLY A 202 -8.50 -1.95 -2.08
CA GLY A 202 -9.30 -2.75 -1.15
C GLY A 202 -10.58 -3.26 -1.80
N PHE A 203 -11.37 -2.36 -2.39
CA PHE A 203 -12.57 -2.74 -3.12
C PHE A 203 -12.30 -3.81 -4.20
N PHE A 204 -11.26 -3.63 -5.03
CA PHE A 204 -10.92 -4.59 -6.08
C PHE A 204 -10.32 -5.90 -5.54
N TRP A 205 -9.54 -5.84 -4.45
CA TRP A 205 -9.06 -7.03 -3.74
C TRP A 205 -10.24 -7.88 -3.32
N GLU A 206 -11.22 -7.30 -2.62
CA GLU A 206 -12.38 -8.05 -2.14
C GLU A 206 -13.30 -8.51 -3.26
N MET A 207 -13.55 -7.65 -4.25
CA MET A 207 -14.37 -7.99 -5.40
C MET A 207 -13.79 -9.18 -6.15
N TRP A 208 -12.51 -9.16 -6.50
CA TRP A 208 -11.91 -10.26 -7.26
C TRP A 208 -11.75 -11.52 -6.42
N ASN A 209 -11.53 -11.39 -5.12
CA ASN A 209 -11.34 -12.50 -4.19
C ASN A 209 -12.61 -13.35 -3.95
N ILE A 210 -13.81 -12.76 -4.00
CA ILE A 210 -15.06 -13.47 -3.64
C ILE A 210 -15.26 -14.79 -4.39
N ARG A 211 -14.91 -14.82 -5.68
CA ARG A 211 -15.01 -15.98 -6.58
C ARG A 211 -13.66 -16.54 -7.01
N ALA A 212 -12.56 -16.09 -6.43
CA ALA A 212 -11.24 -16.58 -6.79
C ALA A 212 -10.95 -17.96 -6.17
N MET A 213 -9.97 -18.65 -6.73
CA MET A 213 -9.28 -19.74 -6.09
C MET A 213 -7.85 -19.77 -6.65
N PRO A 214 -6.77 -19.69 -5.83
CA PRO A 214 -6.79 -19.50 -4.38
C PRO A 214 -7.48 -18.19 -3.95
N LYS A 215 -7.99 -18.16 -2.73
CA LYS A 215 -8.65 -17.00 -2.12
C LYS A 215 -8.26 -16.84 -0.66
N TRP A 216 -8.60 -15.73 -0.05
CA TRP A 216 -8.56 -15.57 1.42
C TRP A 216 -9.95 -15.27 1.97
N THR A 217 -10.16 -15.59 3.24
CA THR A 217 -11.34 -15.21 4.01
C THR A 217 -10.91 -14.55 5.31
N TYR A 218 -11.79 -13.75 5.89
CA TYR A 218 -11.51 -13.04 7.14
C TYR A 218 -12.18 -13.70 8.33
N ASP A 219 -11.47 -13.74 9.44
CA ASP A 219 -11.99 -14.04 10.77
C ASP A 219 -11.72 -12.82 11.66
N ILE A 220 -12.67 -11.88 11.68
CA ILE A 220 -12.50 -10.61 12.40
C ILE A 220 -13.33 -10.63 13.68
N PRO A 221 -12.68 -10.63 14.87
CA PRO A 221 -13.38 -10.65 16.14
C PRO A 221 -14.42 -9.52 16.25
N HIS A 222 -15.63 -9.87 16.72
CA HIS A 222 -16.73 -8.94 17.04
C HIS A 222 -17.37 -8.17 15.88
N VAL A 223 -16.76 -8.14 14.70
CA VAL A 223 -17.20 -7.29 13.57
C VAL A 223 -17.35 -8.03 12.24
N GLY A 224 -17.46 -9.37 12.27
CA GLY A 224 -17.69 -10.23 11.09
C GLY A 224 -19.10 -10.14 10.47
N TRP A 225 -19.73 -8.97 10.43
CA TRP A 225 -21.09 -8.76 9.90
C TRP A 225 -21.12 -7.68 8.81
N LEU A 226 -22.20 -7.65 8.01
CA LEU A 226 -22.38 -6.77 6.83
C LEU A 226 -21.16 -6.78 5.88
N HIS A 227 -20.95 -7.93 5.25
CA HIS A 227 -19.88 -8.09 4.27
C HIS A 227 -20.18 -7.36 2.97
N ILE A 228 -19.17 -6.65 2.46
CA ILE A 228 -19.10 -6.20 1.07
C ILE A 228 -18.03 -7.05 0.41
N PHE A 229 -18.48 -7.97 -0.44
CA PHE A 229 -17.68 -9.10 -0.93
C PHE A 229 -17.16 -9.98 0.23
N GLU A 230 -15.86 -10.19 0.38
CA GLU A 230 -15.28 -11.06 1.44
C GLU A 230 -15.01 -10.31 2.75
N MET A 231 -14.92 -8.98 2.73
CA MET A 231 -14.56 -8.18 3.90
C MET A 231 -15.80 -7.59 4.59
N PRO A 232 -15.90 -7.65 5.93
CA PRO A 232 -16.88 -6.86 6.68
C PRO A 232 -16.73 -5.36 6.41
N ILE A 233 -17.83 -4.60 6.41
CA ILE A 233 -17.79 -3.16 6.10
C ILE A 233 -16.79 -2.37 6.96
N LEU A 234 -16.67 -2.71 8.25
CA LEU A 234 -15.72 -2.06 9.15
C LEU A 234 -14.26 -2.41 8.82
N GLY A 235 -14.03 -3.57 8.21
CA GLY A 235 -12.72 -4.00 7.75
C GLY A 235 -12.12 -3.07 6.69
N TYR A 236 -12.95 -2.43 5.87
CA TYR A 236 -12.49 -1.46 4.88
C TYR A 236 -11.82 -0.23 5.51
N GLY A 237 -12.11 0.07 6.78
CA GLY A 237 -11.43 1.12 7.53
C GLY A 237 -9.91 0.87 7.66
N GLY A 238 -9.47 -0.39 7.65
CA GLY A 238 -8.05 -0.76 7.68
C GLY A 238 -7.29 -0.39 6.41
N TYR A 239 -7.96 -0.31 5.25
CA TYR A 239 -7.32 0.10 4.00
C TYR A 239 -6.85 1.55 4.02
N LEU A 240 -7.52 2.42 4.79
CA LEU A 240 -7.17 3.85 4.88
C LEU A 240 -5.75 4.07 5.45
N PRO A 241 -5.41 3.58 6.66
CA PRO A 241 -4.06 3.72 7.20
C PRO A 241 -3.06 2.77 6.53
N PHE A 242 -3.49 1.63 5.98
CA PHE A 242 -2.61 0.69 5.29
C PHE A 242 -1.82 1.35 4.14
N GLY A 243 -2.43 2.28 3.40
CA GLY A 243 -1.75 3.04 2.35
C GLY A 243 -0.54 3.83 2.86
N LEU A 244 -0.60 4.34 4.09
CA LEU A 244 0.52 5.04 4.73
C LEU A 244 1.66 4.08 5.06
N GLU A 245 1.35 2.86 5.47
CA GLU A 245 2.36 1.83 5.76
C GLU A 245 3.12 1.40 4.51
N VAL A 246 2.37 1.19 3.41
CA VAL A 246 2.95 0.93 2.08
C VAL A 246 3.90 2.05 1.68
N TYR A 247 3.48 3.30 1.85
CA TYR A 247 4.31 4.45 1.49
C TYR A 247 5.53 4.62 2.39
N ALA A 248 5.39 4.44 3.72
CA ALA A 248 6.51 4.51 4.65
C ALA A 248 7.61 3.48 4.31
N PHE A 249 7.20 2.24 4.00
CA PHE A 249 8.11 1.19 3.56
C PHE A 249 8.77 1.52 2.22
N TYR A 250 7.99 2.01 1.25
CA TYR A 250 8.51 2.49 -0.03
C TYR A 250 9.52 3.62 0.13
N ALA A 251 9.20 4.64 0.95
CA ALA A 251 10.04 5.82 1.11
C ALA A 251 11.39 5.46 1.75
N LEU A 252 11.39 4.60 2.77
CA LEU A 252 12.62 4.10 3.38
C LEU A 252 13.40 3.19 2.41
N GLY A 253 12.73 2.25 1.74
CA GLY A 253 13.36 1.35 0.78
C GLY A 253 13.99 2.10 -0.39
N ARG A 254 13.29 3.10 -0.94
CA ARG A 254 13.81 4.04 -1.93
C ARG A 254 15.05 4.76 -1.43
N TRP A 255 15.02 5.30 -0.21
CA TRP A 255 16.18 6.00 0.37
C TRP A 255 17.39 5.08 0.47
N VAL A 256 17.21 3.85 0.98
CA VAL A 256 18.29 2.84 1.09
C VAL A 256 18.87 2.51 -0.28
N LEU A 257 18.01 2.20 -1.26
CA LEU A 257 18.46 1.80 -2.59
C LEU A 257 19.14 2.95 -3.36
N THR A 258 18.65 4.17 -3.19
CA THR A 258 19.30 5.36 -3.77
C THR A 258 20.70 5.56 -3.15
N ARG A 259 20.86 5.36 -1.83
CA ARG A 259 22.17 5.41 -1.17
C ARG A 259 23.10 4.28 -1.59
N ALA A 260 22.55 3.16 -2.03
CA ALA A 260 23.30 2.03 -2.58
C ALA A 260 23.65 2.17 -4.07
N GLY A 261 23.40 3.33 -4.70
CA GLY A 261 23.74 3.60 -6.11
C GLY A 261 22.65 3.25 -7.12
N VAL A 262 21.40 3.05 -6.69
CA VAL A 262 20.26 2.90 -7.61
C VAL A 262 19.78 4.29 -8.03
N ASP A 263 20.43 4.86 -9.05
CA ASP A 263 20.33 6.29 -9.43
C ASP A 263 18.94 6.79 -9.84
N ARG A 264 17.98 5.89 -10.15
CA ARG A 264 16.64 6.26 -10.64
C ARG A 264 15.54 5.37 -10.09
N PHE A 265 15.39 5.32 -8.77
CA PHE A 265 14.27 4.62 -8.15
C PHE A 265 12.92 5.25 -8.55
N PRO A 266 11.84 4.46 -8.74
CA PRO A 266 10.52 5.00 -9.06
C PRO A 266 10.06 6.09 -8.10
N LEU A 267 9.54 7.19 -8.63
CA LEU A 267 9.01 8.30 -7.86
C LEU A 267 7.49 8.24 -7.81
N ALA A 268 6.96 7.76 -6.69
CA ALA A 268 5.55 7.87 -6.36
C ALA A 268 5.19 9.34 -6.06
N GLN A 269 4.41 9.96 -6.93
CA GLN A 269 3.85 11.29 -6.76
C GLN A 269 2.46 11.18 -6.14
N VAL A 270 2.40 10.85 -4.86
CA VAL A 270 1.13 10.67 -4.13
C VAL A 270 0.74 11.92 -3.34
N ALA A 271 1.68 12.83 -3.12
CA ALA A 271 1.44 14.13 -2.51
C ALA A 271 1.27 15.18 -3.61
N ALA A 272 0.43 16.18 -3.37
CA ALA A 272 0.16 17.20 -4.36
C ALA A 272 1.25 18.29 -4.30
N THR A 273 2.17 18.28 -5.25
CA THR A 273 3.15 19.36 -5.43
C THR A 273 2.71 20.36 -6.49
N PRO A 274 1.99 21.43 -6.11
CA PRO A 274 2.07 22.71 -6.81
C PRO A 274 2.67 23.79 -5.90
N GLY A 275 3.75 24.43 -6.36
CA GLY A 275 4.09 25.81 -5.97
C GLY A 275 5.07 26.07 -4.82
N PHE A 276 5.96 25.14 -4.44
CA PHE A 276 6.97 25.38 -3.38
C PHE A 276 8.41 25.62 -3.87
N ASP A 277 8.56 26.14 -5.09
CA ASP A 277 9.78 26.83 -5.53
C ASP A 277 9.38 28.20 -6.09
N GLN A 278 9.43 29.23 -5.24
CA GLN A 278 10.30 30.39 -5.42
C GLN A 278 10.47 31.08 -4.04
N PRO A 279 11.68 31.19 -3.47
CA PRO A 279 11.93 32.32 -2.60
C PRO A 279 11.78 33.57 -3.47
N GLU A 280 10.81 34.43 -3.17
CA GLU A 280 10.73 35.75 -3.79
C GLU A 280 12.04 36.50 -3.49
N THR A 281 12.98 36.36 -4.41
CA THR A 281 14.15 37.18 -4.53
C THR A 281 13.81 38.22 -5.59
N ARG A 282 13.21 39.32 -5.16
CA ARG A 282 13.22 40.62 -5.85
C ARG A 282 13.40 41.63 -4.70
N LEU A 283 14.59 42.17 -4.42
CA LEU A 283 15.28 43.17 -5.24
C LEU A 283 14.27 44.03 -6.02
N LEU A 284 13.61 44.93 -5.31
CA LEU A 284 13.86 46.38 -5.30
C LEU A 284 13.03 47.03 -4.19
#